data_AF-A0A2E5XIK6-F1
#
_entry.id   AF-A0A2E5XIK6-F1
#
_cell.length_a   1.000
_cell.length_b   1.000
_cell.length_c   1.000
_cell.angle_alpha   90.00
_cell.angle_beta   90.00
_cell.angle_gamma   90.00
#
_symmetry.space_group_name_H-M   'P 1'
#
loop_
_entity.id
_entity.type
_entity.pdbx_description
1 polymer ?
#
loop_
_entity_poly.entity_id
_entity_poly.type
_entity_poly.pdbx_seq_one_letter_code
_entity_poly.pdbx_strand_id
1 'polypeptide(L)' 'MLEILLALAVGIAIGLIFSASKLPLPAPPVLAGVAGIVGIYFGGQLWPHLARFFS' A
#
# COMPACT_ATOMS: atom_id res chain seq x y z
N MET A 1 -0.51 -15.16 6.35
CA MET A 1 0.12 -15.30 5.02
C MET A 1 -0.90 -15.39 3.90
N LEU A 2 -1.95 -16.21 4.07
CA LEU A 2 -3.06 -16.28 3.11
C LEU A 2 -3.71 -14.91 2.87
N GLU A 3 -3.81 -14.08 3.91
CA GLU A 3 -4.37 -12.73 3.85
C GLU A 3 -3.61 -11.82 2.89
N ILE A 4 -2.27 -11.96 2.84
CA ILE A 4 -1.41 -11.18 1.93
C ILE A 4 -1.65 -11.61 0.49
N LEU A 5 -1.71 -12.92 0.24
CA LEU A 5 -2.03 -13.48 -1.08
C LEU A 5 -3.43 -13.07 -1.55
N LEU A 6 -4.42 -13.09 -0.65
CA LEU A 6 -5.78 -12.65 -0.95
C LEU A 6 -5.83 -11.15 -1.23
N ALA A 7 -5.17 -10.31 -0.42
CA ALA A 7 -5.11 -8.87 -0.65
C ALA A 7 -4.45 -8.53 -2.00
N LEU A 8 -3.38 -9.23 -2.35
CA LEU A 8 -2.69 -9.06 -3.62
C LEU A 8 -3.55 -9.52 -4.81
N ALA A 9 -4.21 -10.68 -4.69
CA ALA A 9 -5.14 -11.18 -5.71
C ALA A 9 -6.34 -10.24 -5.92
N VAL A 10 -6.93 -9.73 -4.84
CA VAL A 10 -8.03 -8.76 -4.89
C VAL A 10 -7.55 -7.44 -5.52
N GLY A 11 -6.38 -6.93 -5.12
CA GLY A 11 -5.81 -5.72 -5.71
C GLY A 11 -5.59 -5.84 -7.22
N ILE A 12 -5.06 -6.97 -7.69
CA ILE A 12 -4.90 -7.27 -9.12
C ILE A 12 -6.26 -7.34 -9.80
N ALA A 13 -7.22 -8.10 -9.25
CA ALA A 13 -8.54 -8.27 -9.84
C ALA A 13 -9.29 -6.93 -9.99
N ILE A 14 -9.30 -6.10 -8.94
CA ILE A 14 -9.92 -4.77 -8.97
C ILE A 14 -9.21 -3.85 -9.96
N GLY A 15 -7.87 -3.85 -9.98
CA GLY A 15 -7.09 -3.08 -10.95
C GLY A 15 -7.44 -3.45 -12.40
N LEU A 16 -7.56 -4.74 -12.70
CA LEU A 16 -7.96 -5.24 -14.01
C LEU A 16 -9.38 -4.86 -14.38
N ILE A 17 -10.36 -5.04 -13.46
CA ILE A 17 -11.77 -4.70 -13.71
C ILE A 17 -11.91 -3.20 -14.01
N PHE A 18 -11.33 -2.33 -13.18
CA PHE A 18 -11.46 -0.88 -13.36
C PHE A 18 -10.75 -0.38 -14.62
N SER A 19 -9.56 -0.91 -14.90
CA SER A 19 -8.84 -0.59 -16.13
C SER A 19 -9.59 -1.08 -17.38
N ALA A 20 -10.21 -2.26 -17.34
CA ALA A 20 -11.00 -2.80 -18.45
C ALA A 20 -12.30 -2.00 -18.68
N SER A 21 -12.95 -1.58 -17.59
CA SER A 21 -14.16 -0.75 -17.63
C SER A 21 -13.88 0.73 -17.91
N LYS A 22 -12.62 1.14 -18.08
CA LYS A 22 -12.19 2.55 -18.25
C LYS A 22 -12.67 3.46 -17.11
N LEU A 23 -12.86 2.89 -15.93
CA LEU A 23 -13.24 3.63 -14.72
C LEU A 23 -11.98 4.21 -14.06
N PRO A 24 -12.08 5.36 -13.38
CA PRO A 24 -10.97 5.88 -12.60
C PRO A 24 -10.56 4.85 -11.54
N LEU A 25 -9.27 4.53 -11.45
CA LEU A 25 -8.80 3.59 -10.44
C LEU A 25 -9.04 4.15 -9.02
N PRO A 26 -9.51 3.31 -8.08
CA PRO A 26 -9.71 3.71 -6.69
C PRO A 26 -8.38 3.86 -5.93
N ALA A 27 -7.30 3.23 -6.42
CA ALA A 27 -5.96 3.30 -5.83
C ALA A 27 -5.17 4.52 -6.37
N PRO A 28 -4.14 5.01 -5.64
CA PRO A 28 -3.30 6.10 -6.11
C PRO A 28 -2.78 5.82 -7.53
N PRO A 29 -3.06 6.69 -8.52
CA PRO A 29 -2.74 6.42 -9.91
C PRO A 29 -1.25 6.58 -10.24
N VAL A 30 -0.44 7.02 -9.28
CA VAL A 30 0.99 7.31 -9.44
C VAL A 30 1.83 6.47 -8.48
N LEU A 31 3.00 6.02 -8.94
CA LEU A 31 3.95 5.26 -8.12
C LEU A 31 4.37 6.04 -6.87
N ALA A 32 4.42 7.37 -6.93
CA ALA A 32 4.71 8.22 -5.78
C ALA A 32 3.69 8.04 -4.64
N GLY A 33 2.41 7.83 -4.95
CA GLY A 33 1.37 7.61 -3.95
C GLY A 33 1.52 6.27 -3.25
N VAL A 34 1.87 5.22 -4.02
CA VAL A 34 2.18 3.89 -3.47
C VAL A 34 3.42 3.95 -2.58
N ALA A 35 4.48 4.61 -3.04
CA ALA A 35 5.70 4.81 -2.25
C ALA A 35 5.42 5.58 -0.94
N GLY A 36 4.54 6.56 -0.96
CA GLY A 36 4.10 7.28 0.25
C GLY A 36 3.44 6.37 1.28
N ILE A 37 2.51 5.50 0.87
CA ILE A 37 1.85 4.53 1.77
C ILE A 37 2.88 3.57 2.40
N VAL A 38 3.81 3.07 1.58
CA VAL A 38 4.90 2.20 2.05
C VAL A 38 5.79 2.94 3.06
N GLY A 39 6.15 4.19 2.77
CA GLY A 39 6.93 5.05 3.68
C GLY A 39 6.24 5.30 5.02
N ILE A 40 4.92 5.53 5.02
CA ILE A 40 4.13 5.70 6.25
C ILE A 40 4.18 4.42 7.11
N TYR A 41 4.00 3.25 6.50
CA TYR A 41 4.07 1.98 7.20
C TYR A 41 5.45 1.75 7.83
N PHE A 42 6.53 1.95 7.05
CA PHE A 42 7.89 1.81 7.56
C PHE A 42 8.23 2.85 8.63
N GLY A 43 7.77 4.09 8.49
CA GLY A 43 7.96 5.13 9.49
C GLY A 43 7.33 4.76 10.84
N GLY A 44 6.11 4.19 10.81
CA GLY A 44 5.43 3.69 12.01
C GLY A 44 6.17 2.53 12.68
N GLN A 45 6.76 1.63 11.89
CA GLN A 45 7.60 0.53 12.41
C GLN A 45 8.96 1.02 12.93
N LEU A 46 9.54 2.06 12.32
CA LEU A 46 10.85 2.59 12.70
C LEU A 46 10.79 3.45 13.97
N TRP A 47 9.67 4.15 14.20
CA TRP A 47 9.53 5.06 15.34
C TRP A 47 9.81 4.43 16.70
N PRO A 48 9.28 3.24 17.06
CA PRO A 48 9.61 2.58 18.32
C PRO A 48 11.10 2.29 18.52
N HIS A 49 11.85 2.10 17.43
CA HIS A 49 13.30 1.89 17.49
C HIS A 49 14.05 3.20 17.70
N LEU A 50 13.59 4.29 17.07
CA LEU A 50 14.17 5.62 17.23
C LEU A 50 13.86 6.24 18.59
N ALA A 51 12.64 6.05 19.11
CA ALA A 51 12.20 6.58 20.39
C ALA A 51 13.07 6.11 21.57
N ARG A 52 13.70 4.92 21.46
CA ARG A 52 14.62 4.37 22.48
C ARG A 52 15.91 5.19 22.66
N PHE A 53 16.29 5.99 21.67
CA PHE A 53 17.48 6.86 21.78
C PHE A 53 17.18 8.18 22.50
N PHE A 54 15.91 8.53 22.68
CA PHE A 54 15.47 9.78 23.32
C PHE A 54 15.03 9.59 24.78
N SER A 55 15.07 8.36 25.32
CA SER A 55 14.86 8.04 26.74
C SER A 55 16.14 7.52 27.38
#